data_AF-A0A7J8MPU4-F1
#
_entry.id   AF-A0A7J8MPU4-F1
#
_cell.length_a   1.000
_cell.length_b   1.000
_cell.length_c   1.000
_cell.angle_alpha   90.00
_cell.angle_beta   90.00
_cell.angle_gamma   90.00
#
_symmetry.space_group_name_H-M   'P 1'
#
loop_
_entity.id
_entity.type
_entity.pdbx_description
1 polymer ?
#
loop_
_entity_poly.entity_id
_entity_poly.type
_entity_poly.pdbx_seq_one_letter_code
_entity_poly.pdbx_strand_id
1 'polypeptide(L)'
;MAVSSSASSSLLRAASLYSRTRFFHSSFRNLSPSSPSLLNHQRSLASAPVRSFHCSVPRWSHRLDWRSPFSLRAQIRAVNPVIERLERKFSTMAAEHPFKAVLTSLPKPGGGEFGKFYSLPALNDPRIDKLPYSIRILLESAVRNCDNFQVKKEDVEKIIDWQNTSPKQVEIPFKPARVLLQDFTGVPAVVDLACMRDAMHKLGSDTNKINPLVPVDLVIDHSVQVDVTRSENAVQANMELEFQRNKERFSFLKWGSTAFHNMLVVPPGSGIVHQVNLEYLGRVVFNTNGMLYPDSVVGTDSHTTMIDGLGVAGWGVGGIEAEAAMLGQPMSMVLPGVVGFKLSGKLRNGVTATDLVLTVTQILRKHGVVGKFVEFYGDGMSELSLADRATIANMSPEYGATMGFFPVDHVTLQYLKLTGRSDETVAMIESYLRANKMFVDYNEARTFLPFSFYLSFTL
;
A
#
# COMPACT_ATOMS: atom_id res chain seq x y z
N MET A 1 -3.38 -39.70 -39.79
CA MET A 1 -4.23 -40.86 -40.18
C MET A 1 -3.98 -41.92 -39.11
N ALA A 2 -4.96 -42.28 -38.27
CA ALA A 2 -6.12 -43.15 -38.56
C ALA A 2 -5.66 -44.63 -38.70
N VAL A 3 -6.30 -45.66 -38.12
CA VAL A 3 -7.72 -45.86 -37.76
C VAL A 3 -7.87 -46.73 -36.48
N SER A 4 -8.70 -46.26 -35.53
CA SER A 4 -9.73 -46.93 -34.66
C SER A 4 -9.60 -48.39 -34.14
N SER A 5 -10.49 -48.97 -33.32
CA SER A 5 -11.78 -48.51 -32.72
C SER A 5 -12.13 -49.23 -31.40
N SER A 6 -13.10 -48.65 -30.69
CA SER A 6 -13.79 -49.10 -29.47
C SER A 6 -14.29 -50.55 -29.38
N ALA A 7 -14.19 -51.10 -28.16
CA ALA A 7 -15.26 -51.86 -27.50
C ALA A 7 -15.41 -51.27 -26.07
N SER A 8 -16.58 -50.91 -25.52
CA SER A 8 -17.91 -51.54 -25.45
C SER A 8 -18.06 -52.55 -24.31
N SER A 9 -18.51 -52.09 -23.14
CA SER A 9 -19.69 -52.65 -22.45
C SER A 9 -20.03 -51.88 -21.17
N SER A 10 -21.32 -51.76 -20.88
CA SER A 10 -21.87 -51.20 -19.63
C SER A 10 -22.53 -52.32 -18.82
N LEU A 11 -22.45 -52.25 -17.48
CA LEU A 11 -23.17 -53.18 -16.60
C LEU A 11 -23.85 -52.48 -15.41
N LEU A 12 -24.85 -53.16 -14.87
CA LEU A 12 -26.00 -52.58 -14.21
C LEU A 12 -25.86 -52.36 -12.69
N ARG A 13 -26.37 -51.20 -12.28
CA ARG A 13 -27.25 -50.96 -11.10
C ARG A 13 -27.32 -52.00 -9.96
N ALA A 14 -27.19 -51.42 -8.77
CA ALA A 14 -28.10 -51.52 -7.62
C ALA A 14 -27.88 -52.62 -6.55
N ALA A 15 -27.53 -52.14 -5.35
CA ALA A 15 -28.11 -52.59 -4.08
C ALA A 15 -28.28 -51.36 -3.16
N SER A 16 -29.38 -51.30 -2.40
CA SER A 16 -29.65 -50.24 -1.42
C SER A 16 -29.97 -50.86 -0.06
N LEU A 17 -29.61 -50.15 1.02
CA LEU A 17 -30.27 -50.07 2.34
C LEU A 17 -29.23 -49.78 3.45
N TYR A 18 -29.31 -48.60 4.08
CA TYR A 18 -29.90 -48.51 5.41
C TYR A 18 -30.22 -47.04 5.75
N SER A 19 -31.13 -46.82 6.70
CA SER A 19 -31.62 -45.50 7.10
C SER A 19 -31.22 -45.15 8.53
N ARG A 20 -30.89 -43.87 8.78
CA ARG A 20 -31.56 -43.12 9.86
C ARG A 20 -31.42 -41.60 9.76
N THR A 21 -32.56 -40.96 9.97
CA THR A 21 -32.81 -39.51 9.99
C THR A 21 -32.19 -38.77 11.17
N ARG A 22 -31.83 -37.49 10.97
CA ARG A 22 -32.15 -36.40 11.91
C ARG A 22 -32.03 -35.03 11.20
N PHE A 23 -33.16 -34.45 10.82
CA PHE A 23 -33.29 -33.01 10.57
C PHE A 23 -33.84 -32.34 11.83
N PHE A 24 -33.34 -31.16 12.17
CA PHE A 24 -33.92 -30.28 13.20
C PHE A 24 -34.28 -28.93 12.57
N HIS A 25 -35.49 -28.44 12.88
CA HIS A 25 -35.98 -27.13 12.46
C HIS A 25 -35.86 -26.13 13.61
N SER A 26 -35.26 -24.97 13.33
CA SER A 26 -35.49 -23.72 14.07
C SER A 26 -34.85 -22.54 13.34
N SER A 27 -35.36 -21.30 13.33
CA SER A 27 -36.73 -20.81 13.60
C SER A 27 -36.82 -19.37 13.10
N PHE A 28 -37.30 -19.13 11.88
CA PHE A 28 -37.59 -17.76 11.42
C PHE A 28 -38.95 -17.30 11.98
N ARG A 29 -38.97 -16.20 12.73
CA ARG A 29 -40.21 -15.53 13.18
C ARG A 29 -40.53 -14.35 12.26
N ASN A 30 -41.61 -14.47 11.50
CA ASN A 30 -42.29 -13.32 10.91
C ASN A 30 -43.05 -12.53 12.00
N LEU A 31 -43.18 -11.23 11.82
CA LEU A 31 -44.12 -10.37 12.55
C LEU A 31 -44.83 -9.42 11.58
N SER A 32 -46.12 -9.67 11.38
CA SER A 32 -47.09 -8.85 10.64
C SER A 32 -48.50 -9.47 10.84
N PRO A 33 -49.62 -8.81 10.45
CA PRO A 33 -49.79 -7.42 10.01
C PRO A 33 -50.82 -6.64 10.89
N SER A 34 -51.00 -5.34 10.66
CA SER A 34 -52.29 -4.66 10.95
C SER A 34 -52.52 -3.41 10.08
N SER A 35 -53.73 -3.31 9.53
CA SER A 35 -54.29 -2.27 8.64
C SER A 35 -55.74 -2.70 8.31
N PRO A 36 -56.63 -1.89 7.69
CA PRO A 36 -56.56 -0.46 7.35
C PRO A 36 -57.77 0.36 7.87
N SER A 37 -57.83 1.67 7.57
CA SER A 37 -59.09 2.35 7.16
C SER A 37 -58.84 3.78 6.66
N LEU A 38 -59.54 4.20 5.60
CA LEU A 38 -59.61 5.60 5.13
C LEU A 38 -60.88 6.28 5.67
N LEU A 39 -60.90 7.63 5.70
CA LEU A 39 -62.08 8.43 5.31
C LEU A 39 -61.72 9.90 5.03
N ASN A 40 -62.59 10.59 4.27
CA ASN A 40 -62.40 11.95 3.75
C ASN A 40 -62.86 13.04 4.73
N HIS A 41 -62.38 14.27 4.56
CA HIS A 41 -63.25 15.44 4.34
C HIS A 41 -62.56 16.61 3.61
N GLN A 42 -63.35 17.53 3.05
CA GLN A 42 -62.94 18.56 2.08
C GLN A 42 -63.22 20.00 2.60
N ARG A 43 -62.45 21.00 2.12
CA ARG A 43 -62.79 22.43 1.76
C ARG A 43 -61.53 23.34 1.91
N SER A 44 -61.19 24.38 1.11
CA SER A 44 -61.87 25.26 0.12
C SER A 44 -62.63 26.45 0.75
N LEU A 45 -62.28 27.75 0.63
CA LEU A 45 -61.23 28.54 -0.08
C LEU A 45 -60.63 29.61 0.92
N ALA A 46 -60.09 30.83 0.67
CA ALA A 46 -59.98 31.75 -0.50
C ALA A 46 -58.90 32.87 -0.35
N SER A 47 -58.54 33.51 -1.48
CA SER A 47 -58.09 34.91 -1.73
C SER A 47 -57.41 35.81 -0.66
N ALA A 48 -56.32 36.49 -1.06
CA ALA A 48 -55.77 37.74 -0.45
C ALA A 48 -56.41 39.02 -1.06
N PRO A 49 -56.22 40.26 -0.51
CA PRO A 49 -55.20 41.19 -1.06
C PRO A 49 -54.66 42.40 -0.19
N VAL A 50 -53.39 42.81 -0.44
CA VAL A 50 -52.87 44.19 -0.73
C VAL A 50 -53.03 45.44 0.23
N ARG A 51 -51.87 45.96 0.72
CA ARG A 51 -51.50 47.38 1.14
C ARG A 51 -52.23 48.02 2.38
N SER A 52 -51.84 49.14 3.03
CA SER A 52 -50.90 50.26 2.67
C SER A 52 -50.33 51.11 3.86
N PHE A 53 -49.12 51.68 3.66
CA PHE A 53 -48.57 53.03 4.02
C PHE A 53 -48.43 53.67 5.45
N HIS A 54 -47.21 54.25 5.64
CA HIS A 54 -46.79 55.53 6.31
C HIS A 54 -47.01 55.85 7.81
N CYS A 55 -45.93 56.24 8.52
CA CYS A 55 -45.60 57.66 8.86
C CYS A 55 -44.15 57.84 9.41
N SER A 56 -43.70 59.05 9.80
CA SER A 56 -42.24 59.39 9.84
C SER A 56 -41.74 60.50 10.82
N VAL A 57 -40.64 60.23 11.55
CA VAL A 57 -39.63 61.13 12.24
C VAL A 57 -40.13 62.19 13.27
N PRO A 58 -39.34 62.61 14.30
CA PRO A 58 -38.00 63.29 14.24
C PRO A 58 -36.89 62.56 15.08
N ARG A 59 -35.57 62.66 14.85
CA ARG A 59 -34.59 63.69 14.40
C ARG A 59 -34.10 64.65 15.49
N TRP A 60 -32.92 64.35 16.06
CA TRP A 60 -31.91 65.31 16.56
C TRP A 60 -30.48 64.71 16.44
N SER A 61 -29.42 65.49 16.66
CA SER A 61 -28.08 65.18 16.11
C SER A 61 -26.89 65.84 16.83
N HIS A 62 -25.74 65.13 16.96
CA HIS A 62 -24.40 65.63 16.57
C HIS A 62 -23.25 64.61 16.80
N ARG A 63 -22.25 64.66 15.90
CA ARG A 63 -20.79 64.36 16.00
C ARG A 63 -20.27 63.13 16.79
N LEU A 64 -19.65 62.21 16.03
CA LEU A 64 -18.28 61.65 16.20
C LEU A 64 -17.70 61.42 17.61
N ASP A 65 -17.22 60.19 17.88
CA ASP A 65 -15.77 59.92 17.83
C ASP A 65 -15.40 58.42 17.67
N TRP A 66 -14.14 58.11 17.31
CA TRP A 66 -13.62 56.75 17.06
C TRP A 66 -12.65 56.27 18.17
N ARG A 67 -12.90 55.12 18.83
CA ARG A 67 -11.86 54.31 19.53
C ARG A 67 -12.12 52.80 19.45
N SER A 68 -11.05 52.02 19.56
CA SER A 68 -10.97 50.60 19.20
C SER A 68 -11.18 49.60 20.36
N PRO A 69 -11.62 48.36 20.06
CA PRO A 69 -11.56 47.26 21.01
C PRO A 69 -10.16 46.61 21.05
N PHE A 70 -9.50 46.66 22.20
CA PHE A 70 -8.30 45.85 22.50
C PHE A 70 -8.72 44.54 23.18
N SER A 71 -8.47 43.38 22.56
CA SER A 71 -8.45 42.08 23.27
C SER A 71 -7.60 41.01 22.56
N LEU A 72 -7.96 40.61 21.33
CA LEU A 72 -7.32 39.49 20.60
C LEU A 72 -5.79 39.60 20.46
N ARG A 73 -5.24 40.81 20.36
CA ARG A 73 -3.79 41.04 20.20
C ARG A 73 -2.96 40.70 21.46
N ALA A 74 -3.60 40.56 22.63
CA ALA A 74 -2.93 40.22 23.88
C ALA A 74 -2.60 38.72 23.98
N GLN A 75 -3.53 37.84 23.60
CA GLN A 75 -3.34 36.39 23.65
C GLN A 75 -2.22 35.91 22.72
N ILE A 76 -2.15 36.47 21.50
CA ILE A 76 -1.12 36.12 20.50
C ILE A 76 0.30 36.38 21.04
N ARG A 77 0.51 37.47 21.78
CA ARG A 77 1.83 37.80 22.37
C ARG A 77 2.29 36.84 23.48
N ALA A 78 1.38 36.15 24.15
CA ALA A 78 1.74 35.17 25.19
C ALA A 78 2.28 33.86 24.60
N VAL A 79 1.87 33.51 23.36
CA VAL A 79 2.25 32.27 22.70
C VAL A 79 3.59 32.39 21.97
N ASN A 80 3.93 33.57 21.42
CA ASN A 80 5.21 33.83 20.73
C ASN A 80 6.46 33.35 21.49
N PRO A 81 6.72 33.73 22.77
CA PRO A 81 7.91 33.29 23.49
C PRO A 81 7.88 31.80 23.89
N VAL A 82 6.74 31.12 23.76
CA VAL A 82 6.62 29.66 23.91
C VAL A 82 6.96 28.97 22.59
N ILE A 83 6.45 29.47 21.46
CA ILE A 83 6.82 28.99 20.11
C ILE A 83 8.30 29.24 19.84
N GLU A 84 8.83 30.44 20.08
CA GLU A 84 10.27 30.75 19.93
C GLU A 84 11.16 29.88 20.84
N ARG A 85 10.67 29.43 22.00
CA ARG A 85 11.36 28.44 22.85
C ARG A 85 11.25 27.01 22.30
N LEU A 86 10.13 26.66 21.67
CA LEU A 86 9.93 25.39 21.00
C LEU A 86 10.83 25.29 19.75
N GLU A 87 10.80 26.31 18.90
CA GLU A 87 11.66 26.48 17.73
C GLU A 87 13.13 26.54 18.13
N ARG A 88 13.53 27.30 19.16
CA ARG A 88 14.91 27.23 19.67
C ARG A 88 15.29 25.85 20.20
N LYS A 89 14.36 25.08 20.77
CA LYS A 89 14.62 23.66 21.09
C LYS A 89 14.81 22.83 19.83
N PHE A 90 13.94 22.93 18.83
CA PHE A 90 14.08 22.20 17.57
C PHE A 90 15.37 22.58 16.82
N SER A 91 15.72 23.87 16.71
CA SER A 91 16.97 24.35 16.09
C SER A 91 18.23 24.01 16.90
N THR A 92 18.13 23.64 18.18
CA THR A 92 19.24 23.10 18.98
C THR A 92 19.17 21.57 19.14
N MET A 93 18.17 20.92 18.52
CA MET A 93 17.98 19.47 18.49
C MET A 93 18.04 18.92 17.04
N ALA A 94 18.92 19.48 16.21
CA ALA A 94 19.53 18.74 15.11
C ALA A 94 20.49 17.68 15.70
N ALA A 95 19.92 16.70 16.41
CA ALA A 95 20.65 15.63 17.06
C ALA A 95 21.35 14.78 15.98
N GLU A 96 22.61 14.43 16.21
CA GLU A 96 23.36 13.58 15.30
C GLU A 96 22.66 12.22 15.15
N HIS A 97 22.48 11.78 13.91
CA HIS A 97 21.60 10.65 13.60
C HIS A 97 22.00 9.39 14.41
N PRO A 98 21.08 8.81 15.21
CA PRO A 98 21.26 7.62 16.05
C PRO A 98 22.14 6.50 15.50
N PHE A 99 22.04 6.23 14.20
CA PHE A 99 22.73 5.13 13.52
C PHE A 99 23.76 5.62 12.49
N LYS A 100 24.24 6.87 12.59
CA LYS A 100 25.30 7.42 11.72
C LYS A 100 26.57 6.54 11.69
N ALA A 101 26.87 5.84 12.79
CA ALA A 101 28.02 4.93 12.88
C ALA A 101 27.95 3.71 11.95
N VAL A 102 26.76 3.33 11.45
CA VAL A 102 26.57 2.23 10.48
C VAL A 102 26.26 2.74 9.05
N LEU A 103 26.32 4.06 8.82
CA LEU A 103 26.24 4.64 7.48
C LEU A 103 27.58 4.45 6.76
N THR A 104 27.60 3.59 5.75
CA THR A 104 28.79 3.25 4.96
C THR A 104 28.55 3.45 3.46
N SER A 105 29.61 3.43 2.65
CA SER A 105 29.53 3.47 1.19
C SER A 105 29.45 2.07 0.58
N LEU A 106 28.70 1.94 -0.51
CA LEU A 106 28.63 0.73 -1.33
C LEU A 106 29.60 0.86 -2.52
N PRO A 107 30.71 0.09 -2.57
CA PRO A 107 31.69 0.18 -3.65
C PRO A 107 31.11 -0.33 -4.97
N LYS A 108 31.50 0.29 -6.09
CA LYS A 108 31.12 -0.10 -7.45
C LYS A 108 32.21 -1.00 -8.08
N PRO A 109 31.85 -2.13 -8.72
CA PRO A 109 32.79 -2.92 -9.52
C PRO A 109 33.44 -2.07 -10.61
N GLY A 110 34.78 -2.08 -10.68
CA GLY A 110 35.57 -1.21 -11.57
C GLY A 110 36.01 0.12 -10.94
N GLY A 111 35.55 0.45 -9.73
CA GLY A 111 35.96 1.64 -8.98
C GLY A 111 34.85 2.68 -8.79
N GLY A 112 35.00 3.51 -7.76
CA GLY A 112 33.96 4.43 -7.29
C GLY A 112 32.94 3.75 -6.37
N GLU A 113 31.81 4.43 -6.15
CA GLU A 113 30.76 4.02 -5.22
C GLU A 113 29.40 4.18 -5.90
N PHE A 114 28.44 3.29 -5.60
CA PHE A 114 27.05 3.44 -6.06
C PHE A 114 26.26 4.47 -5.23
N GLY A 115 26.66 4.66 -3.97
CA GLY A 115 25.95 5.47 -2.98
C GLY A 115 26.28 4.99 -1.57
N LYS A 116 25.61 5.58 -0.57
CA LYS A 116 25.73 5.24 0.86
C LYS A 116 24.50 4.53 1.36
N PHE A 117 24.66 3.70 2.39
CA PHE A 117 23.56 2.97 3.01
C PHE A 117 23.81 2.73 4.50
N TYR A 118 22.72 2.53 5.25
CA TYR A 118 22.79 2.00 6.60
C TYR A 118 23.00 0.49 6.54
N SER A 119 24.18 0.04 6.97
CA SER A 119 24.56 -1.37 6.99
C SER A 119 23.98 -2.07 8.21
N LEU A 120 22.99 -2.94 7.99
CA LEU A 120 22.40 -3.76 9.06
C LEU A 120 23.43 -4.68 9.73
N PRO A 121 24.36 -5.36 9.00
CA PRO A 121 25.43 -6.13 9.65
C PRO A 121 26.33 -5.31 10.56
N ALA A 122 26.57 -4.02 10.26
CA ALA A 122 27.40 -3.15 11.09
C ALA A 122 26.75 -2.72 12.42
N LEU A 123 25.48 -3.06 12.65
CA LEU A 123 24.86 -2.99 13.99
C LEU A 123 25.44 -4.04 14.95
N ASN A 124 26.16 -5.05 14.44
CA ASN A 124 26.86 -6.11 15.19
C ASN A 124 25.94 -6.98 16.10
N ASP A 125 24.64 -7.03 15.84
CA ASP A 125 23.69 -7.85 16.60
C ASP A 125 23.40 -9.21 15.90
N PRO A 126 23.67 -10.36 16.55
CA PRO A 126 23.45 -11.69 15.97
C PRO A 126 21.97 -12.10 15.84
N ARG A 127 21.01 -11.28 16.30
CA ARG A 127 19.57 -11.46 16.05
C ARG A 127 19.20 -11.11 14.60
N ILE A 128 19.90 -10.15 13.99
CA ILE A 128 19.62 -9.65 12.62
C ILE A 128 19.67 -10.78 11.60
N ASP A 129 20.67 -11.67 11.70
CA ASP A 129 20.85 -12.81 10.79
C ASP A 129 19.72 -13.85 10.87
N LYS A 130 18.90 -13.78 11.93
CA LYS A 130 17.72 -14.64 12.16
C LYS A 130 16.39 -13.95 11.82
N LEU A 131 16.39 -12.66 11.49
CA LEU A 131 15.15 -11.97 11.08
C LEU A 131 14.67 -12.52 9.73
N PRO A 132 13.36 -12.76 9.54
CA PRO A 132 12.78 -12.93 8.21
C PRO A 132 13.16 -11.79 7.27
N TYR A 133 13.30 -12.05 5.97
CA TYR A 133 13.70 -11.04 4.99
C TYR A 133 12.72 -9.85 4.96
N SER A 134 11.43 -10.12 5.11
CA SER A 134 10.37 -9.11 5.28
C SER A 134 10.62 -8.16 6.47
N ILE A 135 11.14 -8.69 7.59
CA ILE A 135 11.41 -7.91 8.80
C ILE A 135 12.72 -7.11 8.68
N ARG A 136 13.68 -7.57 7.86
CA ARG A 136 14.90 -6.80 7.54
C ARG A 136 14.58 -5.48 6.83
N ILE A 137 13.52 -5.45 5.99
CA ILE A 137 13.05 -4.22 5.33
C ILE A 137 12.43 -3.23 6.33
N LEU A 138 11.62 -3.72 7.28
CA LEU A 138 11.09 -2.89 8.37
C LEU A 138 12.23 -2.32 9.24
N LEU A 139 13.24 -3.14 9.54
CA LEU A 139 14.42 -2.74 10.31
C LEU A 139 15.21 -1.64 9.59
N GLU A 140 15.45 -1.77 8.28
CA GLU A 140 16.15 -0.74 7.50
C GLU A 140 15.39 0.59 7.53
N SER A 141 14.07 0.56 7.28
CA SER A 141 13.25 1.78 7.33
C SER A 141 13.33 2.45 8.70
N ALA A 142 13.23 1.68 9.79
CA ALA A 142 13.35 2.22 11.14
C ALA A 142 14.75 2.79 11.45
N VAL A 143 15.83 2.08 11.04
CA VAL A 143 17.22 2.54 11.24
C VAL A 143 17.50 3.82 10.46
N ARG A 144 17.12 3.89 9.17
CA ARG A 144 17.36 5.02 8.28
C ARG A 144 16.57 6.28 8.65
N ASN A 145 15.38 6.11 9.21
CA ASN A 145 14.48 7.22 9.55
C ASN A 145 14.51 7.60 11.04
N CYS A 146 15.43 7.05 11.85
CA CYS A 146 15.46 7.27 13.30
C CYS A 146 15.84 8.71 13.66
N ASP A 147 14.85 9.53 14.03
CA ASP A 147 15.00 10.94 14.44
C ASP A 147 14.92 11.12 15.98
N ASN A 148 14.57 10.06 16.73
CA ASN A 148 14.17 10.07 18.14
C ASN A 148 12.87 10.84 18.46
N PHE A 149 12.05 11.12 17.45
CA PHE A 149 10.79 11.84 17.57
C PHE A 149 9.63 11.06 16.93
N GLN A 150 9.62 10.92 15.61
CA GLN A 150 8.73 10.04 14.85
C GLN A 150 9.14 8.56 14.93
N VAL A 151 10.44 8.28 14.91
CA VAL A 151 11.03 6.93 14.94
C VAL A 151 12.20 6.94 15.92
N LYS A 152 12.17 6.04 16.92
CA LYS A 152 13.11 6.09 18.05
C LYS A 152 14.03 4.87 18.10
N LYS A 153 15.11 4.97 18.87
CA LYS A 153 16.04 3.85 19.10
C LYS A 153 15.34 2.63 19.69
N GLU A 154 14.35 2.85 20.55
CA GLU A 154 13.54 1.80 21.15
C GLU A 154 12.69 1.07 20.10
N ASP A 155 12.27 1.76 19.04
CA ASP A 155 11.50 1.15 17.95
C ASP A 155 12.38 0.27 17.05
N VAL A 156 13.64 0.66 16.84
CA VAL A 156 14.63 -0.19 16.17
C VAL A 156 14.90 -1.46 16.99
N GLU A 157 15.12 -1.33 18.31
CA GLU A 157 15.32 -2.48 19.20
C GLU A 157 14.10 -3.42 19.23
N LYS A 158 12.85 -2.90 19.21
CA LYS A 158 11.65 -3.74 19.07
C LYS A 158 11.71 -4.66 17.84
N ILE A 159 12.26 -4.16 16.72
CA ILE A 159 12.32 -4.90 15.45
C ILE A 159 13.50 -5.88 15.45
N ILE A 160 14.64 -5.53 16.05
CA ILE A 160 15.75 -6.47 16.22
C ILE A 160 15.33 -7.63 17.15
N ASP A 161 14.55 -7.36 18.19
CA ASP A 161 14.00 -8.35 19.12
C ASP A 161 12.70 -9.03 18.62
N TRP A 162 12.40 -8.98 17.31
CA TRP A 162 11.14 -9.43 16.68
C TRP A 162 10.58 -10.76 17.21
N GLN A 163 11.44 -11.76 17.43
CA GLN A 163 11.04 -13.08 17.91
C GLN A 163 10.35 -13.03 19.30
N ASN A 164 10.72 -12.07 20.13
CA ASN A 164 10.19 -11.86 21.47
C ASN A 164 9.13 -10.75 21.54
N THR A 165 9.09 -9.83 20.57
CA THR A 165 8.23 -8.63 20.58
C THR A 165 7.00 -8.76 19.70
N SER A 166 7.09 -9.42 18.55
CA SER A 166 5.94 -9.68 17.68
C SER A 166 4.82 -10.50 18.37
N PRO A 167 5.12 -11.57 19.15
CA PRO A 167 4.09 -12.28 19.93
C PRO A 167 3.40 -11.43 21.01
N LYS A 168 4.00 -10.29 21.40
CA LYS A 168 3.43 -9.32 22.35
C LYS A 168 2.61 -8.22 21.66
N GLN A 169 2.46 -8.29 20.34
CA GLN A 169 1.75 -7.33 19.50
C GLN A 169 2.21 -5.87 19.70
N VAL A 170 3.52 -5.64 19.82
CA VAL A 170 4.06 -4.28 19.96
C VAL A 170 3.81 -3.44 18.69
N GLU A 171 3.46 -2.18 18.87
CA GLU A 171 3.42 -1.21 17.76
C GLU A 171 4.83 -0.71 17.40
N ILE A 172 5.07 -0.56 16.10
CA ILE A 172 6.25 0.05 15.50
C ILE A 172 5.83 1.12 14.47
N PRO A 173 6.61 2.20 14.31
CA PRO A 173 6.44 3.12 13.19
C PRO A 173 7.08 2.54 11.91
N PHE A 174 6.39 2.65 10.78
CA PHE A 174 6.92 2.30 9.47
C PHE A 174 6.82 3.49 8.51
N LYS A 175 7.88 3.75 7.75
CA LYS A 175 7.92 4.77 6.68
C LYS A 175 8.19 4.05 5.35
N PRO A 176 7.19 3.90 4.46
CA PRO A 176 7.40 3.29 3.14
C PRO A 176 8.31 4.18 2.28
N ALA A 177 8.94 3.59 1.27
CA ALA A 177 9.78 4.32 0.33
C ALA A 177 8.98 5.20 -0.64
N ARG A 178 7.72 4.83 -0.92
CA ARG A 178 6.79 5.50 -1.85
C ARG A 178 5.32 5.11 -1.58
N VAL A 179 4.40 5.77 -2.29
CA VAL A 179 2.96 5.48 -2.27
C VAL A 179 2.45 5.18 -3.69
N LEU A 180 1.50 4.25 -3.81
CA LEU A 180 0.85 3.86 -5.07
C LEU A 180 -0.65 4.24 -5.03
N LEU A 181 -1.17 4.85 -6.10
CA LEU A 181 -2.57 5.24 -6.20
C LEU A 181 -3.21 4.68 -7.47
N GLN A 182 -4.49 4.33 -7.40
CA GLN A 182 -5.37 4.12 -8.57
C GLN A 182 -6.41 5.23 -8.66
N ASP A 183 -7.04 5.47 -9.80
CA ASP A 183 -7.75 6.72 -10.05
C ASP A 183 -9.02 6.97 -9.21
N PHE A 184 -9.70 5.93 -8.69
CA PHE A 184 -10.86 6.11 -7.81
C PHE A 184 -10.46 6.65 -6.43
N THR A 185 -9.30 6.24 -5.92
CA THR A 185 -8.76 6.65 -4.61
C THR A 185 -7.75 7.80 -4.71
N GLY A 186 -7.09 7.96 -5.85
CA GLY A 186 -6.17 9.05 -6.13
C GLY A 186 -6.86 10.40 -6.39
N VAL A 187 -8.09 10.41 -6.92
CA VAL A 187 -8.89 11.64 -7.04
C VAL A 187 -9.15 12.29 -5.67
N PRO A 188 -9.73 11.61 -4.65
CA PRO A 188 -9.92 12.23 -3.34
C PRO A 188 -8.59 12.64 -2.68
N ALA A 189 -7.55 11.80 -2.70
CA ALA A 189 -6.25 12.18 -2.13
C ALA A 189 -5.66 13.47 -2.74
N VAL A 190 -5.84 13.71 -4.05
CA VAL A 190 -5.42 14.95 -4.71
C VAL A 190 -6.35 16.12 -4.39
N VAL A 191 -7.66 15.88 -4.16
CA VAL A 191 -8.60 16.89 -3.63
C VAL A 191 -8.18 17.30 -2.21
N ASP A 192 -7.88 16.35 -1.32
CA ASP A 192 -7.52 16.65 0.06
C ASP A 192 -6.17 17.39 0.15
N LEU A 193 -5.16 17.00 -0.65
CA LEU A 193 -3.93 17.79 -0.79
C LEU A 193 -4.19 19.22 -1.33
N ALA A 194 -5.16 19.40 -2.24
CA ALA A 194 -5.57 20.73 -2.71
C ALA A 194 -6.28 21.54 -1.60
N CYS A 195 -7.20 20.92 -0.86
CA CYS A 195 -7.91 21.53 0.26
C CYS A 195 -6.97 21.89 1.42
N MET A 196 -5.92 21.10 1.67
CA MET A 196 -4.85 21.42 2.62
C MET A 196 -4.03 22.65 2.19
N ARG A 197 -3.73 22.81 0.89
CA ARG A 197 -3.12 24.06 0.38
C ARG A 197 -4.04 25.26 0.59
N ASP A 198 -5.32 25.09 0.30
CA ASP A 198 -6.36 26.11 0.50
C ASP A 198 -6.49 26.52 1.98
N ALA A 199 -6.38 25.56 2.90
CA ALA A 199 -6.35 25.80 4.34
C ALA A 199 -5.08 26.54 4.78
N MET A 200 -3.90 26.13 4.31
CA MET A 200 -2.63 26.81 4.59
C MET A 200 -2.65 28.27 4.11
N HIS A 201 -3.19 28.55 2.93
CA HIS A 201 -3.38 29.91 2.42
C HIS A 201 -4.30 30.74 3.33
N LYS A 202 -5.44 30.17 3.76
CA LYS A 202 -6.38 30.83 4.70
C LYS A 202 -5.76 31.10 6.07
N LEU A 203 -4.76 30.33 6.47
CA LEU A 203 -3.95 30.52 7.68
C LEU A 203 -2.73 31.46 7.46
N GLY A 204 -2.59 32.08 6.29
CA GLY A 204 -1.47 32.98 5.96
C GLY A 204 -0.10 32.27 5.90
N SER A 205 -0.09 30.96 5.69
CA SER A 205 1.11 30.11 5.66
C SER A 205 1.45 29.65 4.24
N ASP A 206 2.72 29.33 4.02
CA ASP A 206 3.23 28.83 2.74
C ASP A 206 2.56 27.51 2.32
N THR A 207 1.86 27.55 1.18
CA THR A 207 1.13 26.42 0.62
C THR A 207 2.05 25.35 0.01
N ASN A 208 3.28 25.71 -0.36
CA ASN A 208 4.23 24.78 -0.98
C ASN A 208 4.72 23.70 0.00
N LYS A 209 4.55 23.93 1.32
CA LYS A 209 4.76 22.92 2.37
C LYS A 209 3.80 21.73 2.28
N ILE A 210 2.67 21.87 1.59
CA ILE A 210 1.79 20.74 1.27
C ILE A 210 2.27 20.16 -0.06
N ASN A 211 3.12 19.14 0.05
CA ASN A 211 3.65 18.38 -1.07
C ASN A 211 4.04 16.97 -0.58
N PRO A 212 3.84 15.90 -1.38
CA PRO A 212 4.39 14.59 -1.05
C PRO A 212 5.92 14.63 -0.84
N LEU A 213 6.37 14.04 0.27
CA LEU A 213 7.78 13.92 0.68
C LEU A 213 8.41 12.61 0.19
N VAL A 214 7.59 11.63 -0.16
CA VAL A 214 7.98 10.40 -0.88
C VAL A 214 7.40 10.42 -2.30
N PRO A 215 7.94 9.64 -3.25
CA PRO A 215 7.32 9.43 -4.56
C PRO A 215 5.89 8.91 -4.44
N VAL A 216 5.02 9.43 -5.30
CA VAL A 216 3.62 9.01 -5.45
C VAL A 216 3.41 8.64 -6.90
N ASP A 217 3.27 7.35 -7.17
CA ASP A 217 2.91 6.86 -8.50
C ASP A 217 1.39 6.67 -8.55
N LEU A 218 0.68 7.42 -9.39
CA LEU A 218 -0.75 7.23 -9.64
C LEU A 218 -0.95 6.59 -11.03
N VAL A 219 -1.74 5.53 -11.11
CA VAL A 219 -2.15 4.91 -12.38
C VAL A 219 -3.64 5.13 -12.61
N ILE A 220 -4.02 5.34 -13.88
CA ILE A 220 -5.41 5.49 -14.30
C ILE A 220 -5.80 4.21 -15.07
N ASP A 221 -6.64 3.39 -14.45
CA ASP A 221 -6.97 2.04 -14.94
C ASP A 221 -8.35 1.53 -14.48
N HIS A 222 -8.92 2.08 -13.41
CA HIS A 222 -10.25 1.70 -12.90
C HIS A 222 -11.40 2.36 -13.68
N SER A 223 -11.10 3.31 -14.56
CA SER A 223 -12.06 4.08 -15.34
C SER A 223 -12.54 3.44 -16.65
N VAL A 224 -11.82 2.46 -17.20
CA VAL A 224 -12.14 1.83 -18.48
C VAL A 224 -13.26 0.79 -18.34
N GLN A 225 -14.14 0.70 -19.35
CA GLN A 225 -15.26 -0.24 -19.38
C GLN A 225 -15.31 -0.99 -20.71
N VAL A 226 -15.83 -2.22 -20.69
CA VAL A 226 -15.95 -3.08 -21.87
C VAL A 226 -17.32 -2.86 -22.53
N ASP A 227 -17.57 -1.65 -23.02
CA ASP A 227 -18.77 -1.30 -23.77
C ASP A 227 -18.84 -2.02 -25.12
N VAL A 228 -17.70 -2.09 -25.81
CA VAL A 228 -17.50 -2.80 -27.08
C VAL A 228 -16.56 -3.96 -26.85
N THR A 229 -16.88 -5.11 -27.46
CA THR A 229 -16.05 -6.32 -27.42
C THR A 229 -16.14 -7.08 -28.75
N ARG A 230 -15.18 -7.98 -29.01
CA ARG A 230 -15.12 -8.84 -30.20
C ARG A 230 -15.20 -8.07 -31.55
N SER A 231 -14.58 -6.90 -31.59
CA SER A 231 -14.43 -6.07 -32.80
C SER A 231 -13.00 -5.51 -32.86
N GLU A 232 -12.45 -5.31 -34.06
CA GLU A 232 -11.09 -4.81 -34.27
C GLU A 232 -10.89 -3.40 -33.67
N ASN A 233 -11.94 -2.57 -33.70
CA ASN A 233 -11.94 -1.22 -33.13
C ASN A 233 -12.33 -1.15 -31.63
N ALA A 234 -12.57 -2.28 -30.95
CA ALA A 234 -13.14 -2.30 -29.61
C ALA A 234 -12.28 -1.54 -28.57
N VAL A 235 -10.95 -1.68 -28.63
CA VAL A 235 -10.02 -1.00 -27.73
C VAL A 235 -10.12 0.53 -27.87
N GLN A 236 -10.09 1.03 -29.11
CA GLN A 236 -10.21 2.46 -29.40
C GLN A 236 -11.58 3.02 -28.97
N ALA A 237 -12.67 2.29 -29.24
CA ALA A 237 -14.01 2.72 -28.85
C ALA A 237 -14.19 2.82 -27.33
N ASN A 238 -13.67 1.84 -26.58
CA ASN A 238 -13.74 1.83 -25.12
C ASN A 238 -12.88 2.95 -24.50
N MET A 239 -11.68 3.20 -25.03
CA MET A 239 -10.82 4.32 -24.62
C MET A 239 -11.45 5.69 -24.90
N GLU A 240 -12.13 5.85 -26.04
CA GLU A 240 -12.82 7.11 -26.36
C GLU A 240 -14.01 7.35 -25.42
N LEU A 241 -14.82 6.32 -25.14
CA LEU A 241 -15.92 6.40 -24.17
C LEU A 241 -15.41 6.67 -22.74
N GLU A 242 -14.33 6.02 -22.32
CA GLU A 242 -13.65 6.29 -21.05
C GLU A 242 -13.25 7.77 -20.93
N PHE A 243 -12.57 8.32 -21.96
CA PHE A 243 -12.09 9.70 -21.95
C PHE A 243 -13.24 10.71 -21.98
N GLN A 244 -14.32 10.43 -22.73
CA GLN A 244 -15.53 11.25 -22.73
C GLN A 244 -16.20 11.28 -21.35
N ARG A 245 -16.32 10.12 -20.68
CA ARG A 245 -16.95 9.99 -19.35
C ARG A 245 -16.12 10.60 -18.22
N ASN A 246 -14.79 10.46 -18.26
CA ASN A 246 -13.91 10.81 -17.14
C ASN A 246 -13.11 12.12 -17.34
N LYS A 247 -13.39 12.89 -18.40
CA LYS A 247 -12.64 14.09 -18.81
C LYS A 247 -12.28 15.05 -17.67
N GLU A 248 -13.20 15.31 -16.75
CA GLU A 248 -12.98 16.19 -15.60
C GLU A 248 -11.96 15.57 -14.62
N ARG A 249 -12.19 14.32 -14.20
CA ARG A 249 -11.28 13.55 -13.32
C ARG A 249 -9.87 13.50 -13.89
N PHE A 250 -9.73 13.18 -15.18
CA PHE A 250 -8.43 13.10 -15.86
C PHE A 250 -7.75 14.48 -15.97
N SER A 251 -8.53 15.55 -16.19
CA SER A 251 -7.99 16.92 -16.20
C SER A 251 -7.49 17.35 -14.82
N PHE A 252 -8.20 16.95 -13.76
CA PHE A 252 -7.82 17.22 -12.37
C PHE A 252 -6.57 16.43 -11.95
N LEU A 253 -6.49 15.14 -12.27
CA LEU A 253 -5.28 14.34 -11.99
C LEU A 253 -4.06 14.85 -12.77
N LYS A 254 -4.24 15.27 -14.04
CA LYS A 254 -3.20 15.92 -14.84
C LYS A 254 -2.75 17.26 -14.26
N TRP A 255 -3.66 18.04 -13.66
CA TRP A 255 -3.28 19.21 -12.87
C TRP A 255 -2.43 18.79 -11.66
N GLY A 256 -2.85 17.76 -10.92
CA GLY A 256 -2.13 17.21 -9.77
C GLY A 256 -0.65 16.90 -10.07
N SER A 257 -0.38 16.16 -11.15
CA SER A 257 1.01 15.83 -11.59
C SER A 257 1.87 17.04 -11.99
N THR A 258 1.27 18.23 -12.16
CA THR A 258 1.99 19.50 -12.40
C THR A 258 2.02 20.43 -11.19
N ALA A 259 1.11 20.23 -10.23
CA ALA A 259 0.98 21.04 -9.03
C ALA A 259 1.79 20.49 -7.84
N PHE A 260 2.09 19.19 -7.82
CA PHE A 260 2.82 18.52 -6.75
C PHE A 260 4.11 17.89 -7.27
N HIS A 261 5.24 18.21 -6.63
CA HIS A 261 6.50 17.51 -6.85
C HIS A 261 6.37 16.06 -6.34
N ASN A 262 7.21 15.17 -6.85
CA ASN A 262 7.20 13.72 -6.54
C ASN A 262 5.92 12.97 -6.97
N MET A 263 4.97 13.62 -7.65
CA MET A 263 3.75 12.99 -8.14
C MET A 263 3.85 12.63 -9.64
N LEU A 264 3.88 11.33 -9.95
CA LEU A 264 3.77 10.79 -11.29
C LEU A 264 2.32 10.36 -11.55
N VAL A 265 1.77 10.68 -12.73
CA VAL A 265 0.48 10.17 -13.20
C VAL A 265 0.69 9.41 -14.51
N VAL A 266 0.41 8.12 -14.50
CA VAL A 266 0.38 7.24 -15.67
C VAL A 266 -1.01 7.38 -16.33
N PRO A 267 -1.09 7.71 -17.64
CA PRO A 267 -2.36 7.98 -18.31
C PRO A 267 -3.20 6.71 -18.58
N PRO A 268 -4.52 6.86 -18.81
CA PRO A 268 -5.40 5.74 -19.17
C PRO A 268 -4.90 4.98 -20.40
N GLY A 269 -5.17 3.68 -20.45
CA GLY A 269 -4.73 2.78 -21.52
C GLY A 269 -3.27 2.31 -21.42
N SER A 270 -2.52 2.69 -20.38
CA SER A 270 -1.11 2.29 -20.20
C SER A 270 -0.91 0.88 -19.60
N GLY A 271 -1.97 0.26 -19.06
CA GLY A 271 -1.93 -1.00 -18.31
C GLY A 271 -2.64 -0.90 -16.96
N ILE A 272 -2.63 -1.99 -16.19
CA ILE A 272 -3.26 -2.09 -14.86
C ILE A 272 -2.22 -1.74 -13.78
N VAL A 273 -2.65 -1.04 -12.72
CA VAL A 273 -1.80 -0.45 -11.67
C VAL A 273 -0.76 -1.40 -11.10
N HIS A 274 -1.11 -2.66 -10.82
CA HIS A 274 -0.18 -3.64 -10.26
C HIS A 274 0.82 -4.20 -11.28
N GLN A 275 0.41 -4.36 -12.55
CA GLN A 275 1.31 -4.80 -13.62
C GLN A 275 2.27 -3.66 -14.00
N VAL A 276 1.78 -2.43 -14.13
CA VAL A 276 2.61 -1.23 -14.32
C VAL A 276 3.56 -1.02 -13.13
N ASN A 277 3.12 -1.37 -11.91
CA ASN A 277 4.01 -1.38 -10.74
C ASN A 277 5.10 -2.45 -10.86
N LEU A 278 4.77 -3.69 -11.25
CA LEU A 278 5.73 -4.78 -11.41
C LEU A 278 6.74 -4.52 -12.55
N GLU A 279 6.25 -4.06 -13.70
CA GLU A 279 7.00 -3.91 -14.95
C GLU A 279 7.69 -2.55 -15.10
N TYR A 280 7.30 -1.50 -14.37
CA TYR A 280 7.84 -0.15 -14.56
C TYR A 280 8.13 0.62 -13.26
N LEU A 281 7.18 0.69 -12.32
CA LEU A 281 7.33 1.52 -11.11
C LEU A 281 8.12 0.82 -9.98
N GLY A 282 8.33 -0.49 -10.04
CA GLY A 282 9.13 -1.25 -9.09
C GLY A 282 10.61 -0.93 -9.24
N ARG A 283 11.21 -0.37 -8.18
CA ARG A 283 12.63 0.03 -8.14
C ARG A 283 13.52 -1.02 -7.43
N VAL A 284 12.96 -1.82 -6.52
CA VAL A 284 13.65 -2.82 -5.67
C VAL A 284 14.68 -2.24 -4.69
N VAL A 285 15.61 -1.40 -5.16
CA VAL A 285 16.48 -0.56 -4.32
C VAL A 285 16.45 0.86 -4.89
N PHE A 286 16.07 1.83 -4.05
CA PHE A 286 16.15 3.26 -4.37
C PHE A 286 17.60 3.74 -4.36
N ASN A 287 17.88 4.77 -5.17
CA ASN A 287 19.07 5.61 -5.03
C ASN A 287 18.64 7.08 -5.06
N THR A 288 18.31 7.64 -3.89
CA THR A 288 17.84 9.02 -3.76
C THR A 288 18.97 9.88 -3.25
N ASN A 289 19.49 10.79 -4.09
CA ASN A 289 20.61 11.70 -3.77
C ASN A 289 21.87 10.98 -3.23
N GLY A 290 22.15 9.77 -3.73
CA GLY A 290 23.28 8.95 -3.26
C GLY A 290 23.00 8.15 -1.99
N MET A 291 21.74 8.04 -1.54
CA MET A 291 21.32 7.16 -0.44
C MET A 291 20.57 5.94 -0.98
N LEU A 292 21.05 4.75 -0.61
CA LEU A 292 20.53 3.45 -1.04
C LEU A 292 19.69 2.79 0.06
N TYR A 293 18.49 2.34 -0.30
CA TYR A 293 17.53 1.69 0.61
C TYR A 293 16.51 0.84 -0.17
N PRO A 294 15.83 -0.14 0.46
CA PRO A 294 14.90 -1.01 -0.25
C PRO A 294 13.66 -0.24 -0.74
N ASP A 295 13.14 -0.62 -1.90
CA ASP A 295 11.79 -0.22 -2.30
C ASP A 295 10.77 -0.85 -1.34
N SER A 296 9.76 -0.07 -0.99
CA SER A 296 8.62 -0.49 -0.18
C SER A 296 7.47 0.48 -0.42
N VAL A 297 6.26 -0.05 -0.55
CA VAL A 297 5.14 0.73 -1.09
C VAL A 297 3.84 0.38 -0.38
N VAL A 298 3.12 1.40 0.08
CA VAL A 298 1.72 1.24 0.46
C VAL A 298 0.85 1.83 -0.62
N GLY A 299 -0.26 1.18 -0.92
CA GLY A 299 -1.14 1.60 -2.00
C GLY A 299 -2.59 1.66 -1.59
N THR A 300 -3.37 2.54 -2.21
CA THR A 300 -4.82 2.66 -1.98
C THR A 300 -5.64 1.59 -2.70
N ASP A 301 -5.07 0.39 -2.79
CA ASP A 301 -5.61 -0.80 -3.41
C ASP A 301 -5.11 -2.07 -2.68
N SER A 302 -5.99 -3.02 -2.42
CA SER A 302 -5.68 -4.27 -1.69
C SER A 302 -4.61 -5.12 -2.36
N HIS A 303 -4.57 -5.15 -3.69
CA HIS A 303 -3.72 -6.03 -4.48
C HIS A 303 -2.33 -5.43 -4.77
N THR A 304 -2.01 -4.30 -4.11
CA THR A 304 -0.64 -3.73 -4.04
C THR A 304 0.41 -4.79 -3.67
N THR A 305 0.03 -5.81 -2.89
CA THR A 305 0.85 -6.98 -2.53
C THR A 305 1.40 -7.76 -3.73
N MET A 306 0.88 -7.62 -4.95
CA MET A 306 1.47 -8.22 -6.16
C MET A 306 2.97 -7.90 -6.32
N ILE A 307 3.41 -6.74 -5.82
CA ILE A 307 4.81 -6.30 -5.86
C ILE A 307 5.72 -7.09 -4.90
N ASP A 308 5.18 -7.79 -3.91
CA ASP A 308 5.94 -8.66 -3.01
C ASP A 308 6.61 -9.83 -3.76
N GLY A 309 6.08 -10.20 -4.93
CA GLY A 309 6.69 -11.17 -5.85
C GLY A 309 8.02 -10.69 -6.47
N LEU A 310 8.28 -9.37 -6.44
CA LEU A 310 9.52 -8.71 -6.83
C LEU A 310 10.49 -8.50 -5.64
N GLY A 311 10.12 -8.93 -4.44
CA GLY A 311 10.88 -8.70 -3.21
C GLY A 311 10.83 -7.25 -2.68
N VAL A 312 9.83 -6.49 -3.12
CA VAL A 312 9.47 -5.16 -2.59
C VAL A 312 8.37 -5.36 -1.56
N ALA A 313 8.57 -4.95 -0.31
CA ALA A 313 7.50 -5.10 0.69
C ALA A 313 6.39 -4.08 0.45
N GLY A 314 5.15 -4.52 0.19
CA GLY A 314 4.04 -3.61 -0.02
C GLY A 314 2.65 -4.19 0.15
N TRP A 315 1.69 -3.35 0.52
CA TRP A 315 0.34 -3.77 0.87
C TRP A 315 -0.71 -2.66 0.71
N GLY A 316 -1.98 -3.06 0.70
CA GLY A 316 -3.12 -2.14 0.63
C GLY A 316 -3.40 -1.39 1.93
N VAL A 317 -3.75 -0.11 1.82
CA VAL A 317 -4.10 0.80 2.91
C VAL A 317 -5.29 1.69 2.52
N GLY A 318 -5.87 2.43 3.48
CA GLY A 318 -6.86 3.46 3.18
C GLY A 318 -6.23 4.73 2.60
N GLY A 319 -7.07 5.60 2.03
CA GLY A 319 -6.63 6.89 1.48
C GLY A 319 -5.92 7.77 2.52
N ILE A 320 -6.50 7.86 3.72
CA ILE A 320 -5.98 8.68 4.82
C ILE A 320 -4.59 8.18 5.27
N GLU A 321 -4.37 6.87 5.36
CA GLU A 321 -3.06 6.29 5.68
C GLU A 321 -2.04 6.56 4.56
N ALA A 322 -2.47 6.48 3.29
CA ALA A 322 -1.63 6.80 2.14
C ALA A 322 -1.25 8.29 2.12
N GLU A 323 -2.19 9.20 2.32
CA GLU A 323 -1.98 10.66 2.40
C GLU A 323 -1.06 11.04 3.58
N ALA A 324 -1.24 10.40 4.74
CA ALA A 324 -0.35 10.56 5.88
C ALA A 324 1.08 10.12 5.54
N ALA A 325 1.25 8.98 4.86
CA ALA A 325 2.55 8.51 4.38
C ALA A 325 3.16 9.45 3.32
N MET A 326 2.36 10.00 2.39
CA MET A 326 2.80 11.02 1.43
C MET A 326 3.38 12.25 2.15
N LEU A 327 2.71 12.72 3.21
CA LEU A 327 3.15 13.85 4.02
C LEU A 327 4.24 13.48 5.06
N GLY A 328 4.80 12.27 4.97
CA GLY A 328 5.95 11.81 5.74
C GLY A 328 5.65 11.45 7.19
N GLN A 329 4.38 11.25 7.56
CA GLN A 329 4.00 10.67 8.85
C GLN A 329 4.25 9.15 8.79
N PRO A 330 4.91 8.53 9.80
CA PRO A 330 5.00 7.08 9.88
C PRO A 330 3.63 6.48 10.14
N MET A 331 3.35 5.36 9.50
CA MET A 331 2.22 4.50 9.85
C MET A 331 2.55 3.78 11.16
N SER A 332 1.63 3.73 12.12
CA SER A 332 1.75 2.75 13.21
C SER A 332 1.25 1.40 12.72
N MET A 333 2.01 0.33 12.97
CA MET A 333 1.58 -1.03 12.70
C MET A 333 2.01 -1.96 13.84
N VAL A 334 1.20 -2.98 14.12
CA VAL A 334 1.60 -4.08 14.99
C VAL A 334 2.71 -4.87 14.29
N LEU A 335 3.83 -5.11 14.98
CA LEU A 335 4.98 -5.84 14.45
C LEU A 335 4.57 -7.28 14.08
N PRO A 336 4.49 -7.64 12.79
CA PRO A 336 3.72 -8.81 12.35
C PRO A 336 4.46 -10.12 12.59
N GLY A 337 3.71 -11.15 12.95
CA GLY A 337 4.19 -12.52 12.92
C GLY A 337 4.40 -12.96 11.47
N VAL A 338 5.40 -13.79 11.22
CA VAL A 338 5.77 -14.23 9.86
C VAL A 338 5.54 -15.74 9.75
N VAL A 339 4.75 -16.14 8.77
CA VAL A 339 4.49 -17.55 8.44
C VAL A 339 5.42 -17.95 7.29
N GLY A 340 6.39 -18.81 7.58
CA GLY A 340 7.29 -19.35 6.57
C GLY A 340 6.57 -20.41 5.74
N PHE A 341 6.40 -20.16 4.44
CA PHE A 341 5.75 -21.10 3.52
C PHE A 341 6.80 -21.78 2.64
N LYS A 342 7.14 -23.04 2.95
CA LYS A 342 8.16 -23.79 2.23
C LYS A 342 7.59 -24.38 0.93
N LEU A 343 8.09 -23.91 -0.21
CA LEU A 343 7.89 -24.52 -1.52
C LEU A 343 9.01 -25.55 -1.80
N SER A 344 8.66 -26.66 -2.43
CA SER A 344 9.57 -27.77 -2.72
C SER A 344 9.16 -28.54 -3.98
N GLY A 345 10.11 -29.26 -4.59
CA GLY A 345 9.83 -30.00 -5.84
C GLY A 345 9.65 -29.09 -7.07
N LYS A 346 8.94 -29.58 -8.09
CA LYS A 346 8.75 -28.92 -9.39
C LYS A 346 7.30 -29.08 -9.86
N LEU A 347 6.72 -28.03 -10.45
CA LEU A 347 5.36 -28.07 -11.02
C LEU A 347 5.25 -29.18 -12.07
N ARG A 348 4.15 -29.93 -12.03
CA ARG A 348 3.88 -31.03 -12.96
C ARG A 348 3.38 -30.52 -14.31
N ASN A 349 3.74 -31.22 -15.39
CA ASN A 349 3.25 -30.92 -16.74
C ASN A 349 1.72 -30.83 -16.76
N GLY A 350 1.19 -29.68 -17.21
CA GLY A 350 -0.25 -29.40 -17.28
C GLY A 350 -0.84 -28.68 -16.06
N VAL A 351 -0.06 -28.47 -14.99
CA VAL A 351 -0.43 -27.57 -13.88
C VAL A 351 -0.10 -26.12 -14.28
N THR A 352 -1.01 -25.18 -14.00
CA THR A 352 -0.85 -23.75 -14.31
C THR A 352 -0.52 -22.91 -13.08
N ALA A 353 -0.07 -21.68 -13.30
CA ALA A 353 0.06 -20.66 -12.25
C ALA A 353 -1.25 -20.47 -11.46
N THR A 354 -2.40 -20.57 -12.14
CA THR A 354 -3.74 -20.47 -11.54
C THR A 354 -4.03 -21.63 -10.58
N ASP A 355 -3.67 -22.87 -10.96
CA ASP A 355 -3.84 -24.04 -10.09
C ASP A 355 -2.96 -23.94 -8.84
N LEU A 356 -1.72 -23.47 -9.01
CA LEU A 356 -0.78 -23.22 -7.92
C LEU A 356 -1.31 -22.16 -6.96
N VAL A 357 -1.71 -20.97 -7.44
CA VAL A 357 -2.14 -19.89 -6.55
C VAL A 357 -3.43 -20.22 -5.82
N LEU A 358 -4.40 -20.87 -6.47
CA LEU A 358 -5.64 -21.28 -5.81
C LEU A 358 -5.36 -22.33 -4.71
N THR A 359 -4.41 -23.23 -4.95
CA THR A 359 -3.97 -24.22 -3.95
C THR A 359 -3.25 -23.54 -2.76
N VAL A 360 -2.30 -22.65 -3.02
CA VAL A 360 -1.60 -21.89 -1.96
C VAL A 360 -2.57 -21.03 -1.16
N THR A 361 -3.49 -20.33 -1.82
CA THR A 361 -4.57 -19.55 -1.21
C THR A 361 -5.45 -20.41 -0.31
N GLN A 362 -5.86 -21.60 -0.77
CA GLN A 362 -6.65 -22.54 0.02
C GLN A 362 -5.91 -22.98 1.30
N ILE A 363 -4.62 -23.29 1.20
CA ILE A 363 -3.80 -23.73 2.34
C ILE A 363 -3.63 -22.59 3.36
N LEU A 364 -3.25 -21.40 2.92
CA LEU A 364 -3.03 -20.23 3.77
C LEU A 364 -4.32 -19.78 4.45
N ARG A 365 -5.43 -19.71 3.70
CA ARG A 365 -6.76 -19.36 4.23
C ARG A 365 -7.28 -20.39 5.23
N LYS A 366 -6.96 -21.67 5.06
CA LYS A 366 -7.27 -22.74 6.03
C LYS A 366 -6.42 -22.67 7.30
N HIS A 367 -5.18 -22.20 7.22
CA HIS A 367 -4.30 -22.02 8.38
C HIS A 367 -4.65 -20.77 9.21
N GLY A 368 -5.11 -19.69 8.57
CA GLY A 368 -5.45 -18.43 9.23
C GLY A 368 -4.24 -17.51 9.37
N VAL A 369 -3.98 -16.72 8.32
CA VAL A 369 -2.85 -15.77 8.24
C VAL A 369 -3.26 -14.30 8.39
N VAL A 370 -4.46 -14.03 8.90
CA VAL A 370 -4.99 -12.67 9.12
C VAL A 370 -4.06 -11.84 10.01
N GLY A 371 -3.65 -10.67 9.51
CA GLY A 371 -2.75 -9.75 10.21
C GLY A 371 -1.29 -10.24 10.35
N LYS A 372 -0.89 -11.25 9.57
CA LYS A 372 0.47 -11.80 9.51
C LYS A 372 1.10 -11.50 8.15
N PHE A 373 2.42 -11.53 8.10
CA PHE A 373 3.14 -11.69 6.83
C PHE A 373 3.26 -13.18 6.49
N VAL A 374 3.25 -13.50 5.20
CA VAL A 374 3.72 -14.79 4.68
C VAL A 374 5.07 -14.55 4.01
N GLU A 375 6.06 -15.40 4.26
CA GLU A 375 7.37 -15.35 3.59
C GLU A 375 7.62 -16.69 2.90
N PHE A 376 7.73 -16.66 1.57
CA PHE A 376 7.93 -17.85 0.74
C PHE A 376 9.41 -18.23 0.69
N TYR A 377 9.71 -19.50 0.93
CA TYR A 377 11.08 -20.00 0.97
C TYR A 377 11.16 -21.46 0.49
N GLY A 378 12.34 -22.07 0.54
CA GLY A 378 12.57 -23.46 0.15
C GLY A 378 13.16 -23.65 -1.24
N ASP A 379 13.27 -24.91 -1.66
CA ASP A 379 13.90 -25.37 -2.89
C ASP A 379 13.07 -25.09 -4.14
N GLY A 380 11.74 -25.20 -4.07
CA GLY A 380 10.84 -24.95 -5.22
C GLY A 380 10.79 -23.48 -5.68
N MET A 381 11.43 -22.55 -4.95
CA MET A 381 11.46 -21.13 -5.30
C MET A 381 12.19 -20.83 -6.61
N SER A 382 13.22 -21.63 -6.95
CA SER A 382 13.97 -21.48 -8.21
C SER A 382 13.23 -22.01 -9.44
N GLU A 383 12.10 -22.68 -9.24
CA GLU A 383 11.26 -23.27 -10.29
C GLU A 383 10.09 -22.37 -10.69
N LEU A 384 9.80 -21.34 -9.89
CA LEU A 384 8.75 -20.36 -10.14
C LEU A 384 9.31 -19.15 -10.89
N SER A 385 8.67 -18.80 -12.01
CA SER A 385 8.93 -17.53 -12.68
C SER A 385 8.45 -16.36 -11.81
N LEU A 386 8.94 -15.15 -12.10
CA LEU A 386 8.49 -13.99 -11.31
C LEU A 386 6.99 -13.68 -11.51
N ALA A 387 6.39 -14.06 -12.64
CA ALA A 387 4.96 -13.97 -12.86
C ALA A 387 4.16 -14.91 -11.93
N ASP A 388 4.64 -16.13 -11.67
CA ASP A 388 4.02 -17.06 -10.72
C ASP A 388 4.10 -16.50 -9.29
N ARG A 389 5.27 -15.95 -8.91
CA ARG A 389 5.50 -15.31 -7.60
C ARG A 389 4.58 -14.11 -7.40
N ALA A 390 4.51 -13.20 -8.38
CA ALA A 390 3.63 -12.04 -8.37
C ALA A 390 2.16 -12.45 -8.30
N THR A 391 1.76 -13.53 -8.97
CA THR A 391 0.39 -14.06 -8.91
C THR A 391 0.04 -14.59 -7.50
N ILE A 392 0.97 -15.27 -6.83
CA ILE A 392 0.79 -15.73 -5.43
C ILE A 392 0.76 -14.57 -4.44
N ALA A 393 1.63 -13.58 -4.64
CA ALA A 393 1.70 -12.36 -3.84
C ALA A 393 0.44 -11.49 -3.99
N ASN A 394 -0.09 -11.38 -5.21
CA ASN A 394 -1.33 -10.68 -5.53
C ASN A 394 -2.52 -11.20 -4.72
N MET A 395 -2.65 -12.52 -4.52
CA MET A 395 -3.78 -13.10 -3.79
C MET A 395 -3.69 -13.01 -2.25
N SER A 396 -2.80 -12.19 -1.70
CA SER A 396 -2.66 -11.96 -0.25
C SER A 396 -3.98 -11.55 0.44
N PRO A 397 -4.81 -10.64 -0.13
CA PRO A 397 -6.12 -10.30 0.43
C PRO A 397 -7.06 -11.52 0.51
N GLU A 398 -7.04 -12.41 -0.48
CA GLU A 398 -7.92 -13.58 -0.56
C GLU A 398 -7.55 -14.69 0.44
N TYR A 399 -6.29 -14.82 0.84
CA TYR A 399 -5.90 -15.63 2.02
C TYR A 399 -5.81 -14.84 3.34
N GLY A 400 -5.97 -13.52 3.27
CA GLY A 400 -6.07 -12.60 4.40
C GLY A 400 -4.75 -12.15 5.01
N ALA A 401 -3.61 -12.47 4.39
CA ALA A 401 -2.31 -11.97 4.85
C ALA A 401 -2.20 -10.46 4.59
N THR A 402 -1.37 -9.77 5.37
CA THR A 402 -1.04 -8.36 5.07
C THR A 402 -0.23 -8.26 3.78
N MET A 403 0.70 -9.20 3.55
CA MET A 403 1.59 -9.25 2.39
C MET A 403 2.16 -10.67 2.18
N GLY A 404 2.60 -10.99 0.95
CA GLY A 404 2.97 -12.34 0.50
C GLY A 404 4.40 -12.39 -0.09
N PHE A 405 5.40 -12.33 0.78
CA PHE A 405 6.77 -11.95 0.44
C PHE A 405 7.62 -13.03 -0.24
N PHE A 406 8.19 -12.69 -1.41
CA PHE A 406 9.22 -13.47 -2.10
C PHE A 406 10.55 -12.72 -2.06
N PRO A 407 11.53 -13.13 -1.23
CA PRO A 407 12.82 -12.44 -1.15
C PRO A 407 13.57 -12.39 -2.49
N VAL A 408 14.31 -11.31 -2.72
CA VAL A 408 15.05 -11.07 -3.97
C VAL A 408 16.14 -12.12 -4.19
N ASP A 409 16.13 -12.74 -5.37
CA ASP A 409 17.07 -13.76 -5.82
C ASP A 409 17.54 -13.50 -7.27
N HIS A 410 18.25 -14.48 -7.84
CA HIS A 410 18.69 -14.45 -9.24
C HIS A 410 17.54 -14.38 -10.27
N VAL A 411 16.38 -14.99 -10.00
CA VAL A 411 15.21 -14.89 -10.90
C VAL A 411 14.67 -13.45 -10.93
N THR A 412 14.63 -12.77 -9.77
CA THR A 412 14.27 -11.35 -9.69
C THR A 412 15.26 -10.47 -10.45
N LEU A 413 16.57 -10.70 -10.33
CA LEU A 413 17.58 -9.95 -11.10
C LEU A 413 17.44 -10.18 -12.62
N GLN A 414 17.13 -11.41 -13.05
CA GLN A 414 16.87 -11.72 -14.47
C GLN A 414 15.62 -11.00 -14.99
N TYR A 415 14.54 -10.98 -14.21
CA TYR A 415 13.30 -10.26 -14.56
C TYR A 415 13.52 -8.74 -14.70
N LEU A 416 14.35 -8.13 -13.84
CA LEU A 416 14.71 -6.72 -13.96
C LEU A 416 15.45 -6.43 -15.28
N LYS A 417 16.36 -7.29 -15.72
CA LYS A 417 17.02 -7.15 -17.03
C LYS A 417 16.03 -7.35 -18.20
N LEU A 418 15.14 -8.34 -18.10
CA LEU A 418 14.09 -8.59 -19.10
C LEU A 418 13.14 -7.38 -19.25
N THR A 419 12.82 -6.71 -18.14
CA THR A 419 12.02 -5.47 -18.10
C THR A 419 12.88 -4.20 -18.26
N GLY A 420 14.03 -4.30 -18.90
CA GLY A 420 14.80 -3.15 -19.40
C GLY A 420 15.57 -2.34 -18.34
N ARG A 421 15.76 -2.83 -17.11
CA ARG A 421 16.69 -2.18 -16.16
C ARG A 421 18.12 -2.39 -16.64
N SER A 422 18.94 -1.34 -16.56
CA SER A 422 20.34 -1.39 -16.97
C SER A 422 21.15 -2.39 -16.12
N ASP A 423 22.19 -2.98 -16.69
CA ASP A 423 23.14 -3.83 -15.95
C ASP A 423 23.75 -3.11 -14.74
N GLU A 424 23.96 -1.79 -14.82
CA GLU A 424 24.45 -0.99 -13.69
C GLU A 424 23.42 -0.92 -12.55
N THR A 425 22.15 -0.70 -12.87
CA THR A 425 21.06 -0.70 -11.88
C THR A 425 20.89 -2.07 -11.23
N VAL A 426 20.97 -3.15 -12.01
CA VAL A 426 20.84 -4.52 -11.49
C VAL A 426 22.07 -4.91 -10.64
N ALA A 427 23.28 -4.51 -11.04
CA ALA A 427 24.49 -4.71 -10.22
C ALA A 427 24.47 -3.90 -8.91
N MET A 428 23.92 -2.68 -8.93
CA MET A 428 23.69 -1.88 -7.71
C MET A 428 22.72 -2.58 -6.76
N ILE A 429 21.59 -3.09 -7.29
CA ILE A 429 20.58 -3.82 -6.53
C ILE A 429 21.17 -5.07 -5.87
N GLU A 430 21.88 -5.92 -6.63
CA GLU A 430 22.51 -7.14 -6.08
C GLU A 430 23.57 -6.79 -5.02
N SER A 431 24.44 -5.81 -5.31
CA SER A 431 25.51 -5.38 -4.40
C SER A 431 24.94 -4.88 -3.06
N TYR A 432 23.89 -4.05 -3.11
CA TYR A 432 23.20 -3.53 -1.93
C TYR A 432 22.57 -4.66 -1.12
N LEU A 433 21.77 -5.52 -1.77
CA LEU A 433 21.01 -6.56 -1.09
C LEU A 433 21.92 -7.63 -0.49
N ARG A 434 23.03 -8.00 -1.15
CA ARG A 434 24.04 -8.88 -0.54
C ARG A 434 24.72 -8.20 0.66
N ALA A 435 25.13 -6.94 0.53
CA ALA A 435 25.78 -6.19 1.62
C ALA A 435 24.89 -6.01 2.87
N ASN A 436 23.57 -5.96 2.70
CA ASN A 436 22.60 -5.88 3.80
C ASN A 436 21.95 -7.22 4.18
N LYS A 437 22.46 -8.36 3.67
CA LYS A 437 21.91 -9.73 3.91
C LYS A 437 20.41 -9.83 3.58
N MET A 438 19.96 -9.12 2.54
CA MET A 438 18.58 -9.12 2.00
C MET A 438 18.43 -9.89 0.68
N PHE A 439 19.53 -10.41 0.12
CA PHE A 439 19.53 -11.28 -1.06
C PHE A 439 19.40 -12.77 -0.66
N VAL A 440 18.81 -13.58 -1.54
CA VAL A 440 18.81 -15.05 -1.43
C VAL A 440 19.63 -15.65 -2.56
N ASP A 441 20.79 -16.21 -2.22
CA ASP A 441 21.54 -17.09 -3.11
C ASP A 441 21.17 -18.55 -2.82
N TYR A 442 20.89 -19.33 -3.86
CA TYR A 442 20.53 -20.75 -3.72
C TYR A 442 21.74 -21.68 -3.66
N ASN A 443 22.95 -21.18 -3.93
CA ASN A 443 24.20 -21.93 -3.81
C ASN A 443 24.81 -21.80 -2.41
N GLU A 444 24.40 -20.80 -1.63
CA GLU A 444 24.86 -20.58 -0.26
C GLU A 444 24.13 -21.48 0.75
N ALA A 445 24.81 -21.84 1.85
CA ALA A 445 24.23 -22.66 2.91
C ALA A 445 23.16 -21.88 3.68
N ARG A 446 21.88 -22.15 3.39
CA ARG A 446 20.74 -21.38 3.92
C ARG A 446 20.67 -21.43 5.45
N THR A 447 20.82 -20.28 6.10
CA THR A 447 20.51 -20.08 7.53
C THR A 447 19.06 -20.44 7.82
N PHE A 448 18.82 -21.20 8.90
CA PHE A 448 17.47 -21.50 9.36
C PHE A 448 16.84 -20.25 10.01
N LEU A 449 15.77 -19.73 9.41
CA LEU A 449 15.02 -18.58 9.92
C LEU A 449 13.93 -19.06 10.92
N PRO A 450 13.89 -18.55 12.16
CA PRO A 450 12.87 -18.84 13.17
C PRO A 450 11.52 -18.15 12.88
N PHE A 451 10.84 -18.54 11.80
CA PHE A 451 9.49 -18.09 11.49
C PHE A 451 8.50 -18.41 12.64
N SER A 452 7.47 -17.57 12.79
CA SER A 452 6.45 -17.74 13.85
C SER A 452 5.62 -19.01 13.67
N PHE A 453 5.40 -19.41 12.42
CA PHE A 453 4.79 -20.68 12.03
C PHE A 453 5.44 -21.19 10.74
N TYR A 454 5.41 -22.52 10.54
CA TYR A 454 5.92 -23.17 9.34
C TYR A 454 4.80 -23.91 8.63
N LEU A 455 4.71 -23.70 7.31
CA LEU A 455 3.88 -24.47 6.39
C LEU A 455 4.78 -25.03 5.28
N SER A 456 4.36 -26.12 4.65
CA SER A 456 5.07 -26.71 3.52
C SER A 456 4.13 -27.21 2.44
N PHE A 457 4.56 -27.06 1.19
CA PHE A 457 3.89 -27.52 0.00
C PHE A 457 4.92 -28.07 -0.99
N THR A 458 4.49 -29.02 -1.82
CA THR A 458 5.28 -29.61 -2.90
C THR A 458 4.53 -29.43 -4.21
N LEU A 459 5.22 -28.87 -5.19
CA LEU A 459 4.71 -28.50 -6.52
C LEU A 459 4.34 -29.73 -7.39
#